data_AF-A0A2E1WW57-F1
#
_entry.id   AF-A0A2E1WW57-F1
#
_cell.length_a   1.000
_cell.length_b   1.000
_cell.length_c   1.000
_cell.angle_alpha   90.00
_cell.angle_beta   90.00
_cell.angle_gamma   90.00
#
_symmetry.space_group_name_H-M   'P 1'
#
loop_
_entity.id
_entity.type
_entity.pdbx_description
1 polymer ?
#
loop_
_entity_poly.entity_id
_entity_poly.type
_entity_poly.pdbx_seq_one_letter_code
_entity_poly.pdbx_strand_id
1 'polypeptide(L)'
;MTPAAQARRAERRESRSQFGQYDHPELRPLGERCLVSFGSNAGPPMLPNGFYNNNYTIVQTPDHVVIMAEMVHDARIIKIGDGPRLPEHIRPWMGDSWGHWEGDVLVVETTNIHPLHQYSSAEMKVIERFSRMAEDAVLYEFTIDDPSTYTEPWGAQVPMVALNDRLYEYACHEGNYALSNILSGARYQERLEAQNQN
;
A
#
# COMPACT_ATOMS: atom_id res chain seq x y z
N MET A 1 8.39 14.26 -12.82
CA MET A 1 7.77 14.62 -11.52
C MET A 1 7.49 16.12 -11.53
N THR A 2 6.29 16.53 -11.12
CA THR A 2 5.84 17.93 -11.19
C THR A 2 6.42 18.81 -10.07
N PRO A 3 6.43 20.15 -10.21
CA PRO A 3 6.79 21.06 -9.12
C PRO A 3 5.90 20.93 -7.89
N ALA A 4 4.60 20.68 -8.07
CA ALA A 4 3.66 20.46 -6.97
C ALA A 4 4.04 19.21 -6.14
N ALA A 5 4.44 18.12 -6.78
CA ALA A 5 4.96 16.95 -6.07
C ALA A 5 6.27 17.21 -5.33
N GLN A 6 7.17 18.02 -5.88
CA GLN A 6 8.40 18.43 -5.20
C GLN A 6 8.08 19.23 -3.93
N ALA A 7 7.13 20.17 -4.01
CA ALA A 7 6.67 20.96 -2.86
C ALA A 7 6.06 20.07 -1.77
N ARG A 8 5.13 19.15 -2.11
CA ARG A 8 4.55 18.20 -1.14
C ARG A 8 5.60 17.33 -0.45
N ARG A 9 6.63 16.88 -1.19
CA ARG A 9 7.74 16.11 -0.61
C ARG A 9 8.60 16.95 0.33
N ALA A 10 8.86 18.20 -0.04
CA ALA A 10 9.62 19.14 0.79
C ALA A 10 8.87 19.45 2.09
N GLU A 11 7.58 19.76 2.02
CA GLU A 11 6.71 19.99 3.18
C GLU A 11 6.68 18.79 4.13
N ARG A 12 6.48 17.57 3.60
CA ARG A 12 6.53 16.35 4.45
C ARG A 12 7.90 16.18 5.11
N ARG A 13 8.99 16.47 4.40
CA ARG A 13 10.34 16.38 4.96
C ARG A 13 10.56 17.42 6.06
N GLU A 14 10.12 18.65 5.84
CA GLU A 14 10.21 19.75 6.82
C GLU A 14 9.40 19.44 8.07
N SER A 15 8.12 19.05 7.92
CA SER A 15 7.28 18.62 9.05
C SER A 15 7.94 17.50 9.87
N ARG A 16 8.51 16.49 9.20
CA ARG A 16 9.22 15.39 9.89
C ARG A 16 10.53 15.83 10.55
N SER A 17 11.16 16.90 10.08
CA SER A 17 12.44 17.38 10.63
C SER A 17 12.30 18.05 12.00
N GLN A 18 11.07 18.39 12.39
CA GLN A 18 10.74 18.97 13.71
C GLN A 18 10.86 17.93 14.85
N PHE A 19 11.02 16.65 14.52
CA PHE A 19 11.06 15.55 15.47
C PHE A 19 12.35 14.74 15.29
N GLY A 20 12.89 14.22 16.39
CA GLY A 20 13.86 13.13 16.34
C GLY A 20 13.25 11.88 15.72
N GLN A 21 14.11 10.97 15.22
CA GLN A 21 13.66 9.74 14.53
C GLN A 21 12.73 8.83 15.35
N TYR A 22 12.71 9.01 16.67
CA TYR A 22 12.01 8.16 17.63
C TYR A 22 11.03 8.92 18.54
N ASP A 23 10.81 10.21 18.28
CA ASP A 23 10.05 11.08 19.20
C ASP A 23 8.54 10.97 19.00
N HIS A 24 8.09 10.37 17.91
CA HIS A 24 6.68 10.29 17.57
C HIS A 24 6.35 8.95 16.87
N PRO A 25 5.35 8.18 17.35
CA PRO A 25 5.05 6.86 16.81
C PRO A 25 4.61 6.92 15.34
N GLU A 26 4.01 8.01 14.89
CA GLU A 26 3.60 8.17 13.48
C GLU A 26 4.77 8.44 12.52
N LEU A 27 5.97 8.70 13.04
CA LEU A 27 7.17 8.80 12.21
C LEU A 27 7.69 7.42 11.79
N ARG A 28 7.26 6.35 12.46
CA ARG A 28 7.61 4.99 12.11
C ARG A 28 6.97 4.56 10.79
N PRO A 29 7.66 3.76 9.96
CA PRO A 29 7.11 3.19 8.73
C PRO A 29 5.76 2.51 8.94
N LEU A 30 4.88 2.59 7.93
CA LEU A 30 3.53 2.02 8.00
C LEU A 30 3.52 0.51 8.24
N GLY A 31 4.47 -0.21 7.63
CA GLY A 31 4.61 -1.65 7.83
C GLY A 31 5.09 -2.03 9.24
N GLU A 32 5.94 -1.23 9.89
CA GLU A 32 6.29 -1.45 11.31
C GLU A 32 5.08 -1.26 12.24
N ARG A 33 4.16 -0.39 11.82
CA ARG A 33 2.90 -0.11 12.51
C ARG A 33 1.78 -1.09 12.09
N CYS A 34 2.06 -2.04 11.20
CA CYS A 34 1.11 -3.00 10.65
C CYS A 34 -0.15 -2.35 10.06
N LEU A 35 -0.03 -1.17 9.45
CA LEU A 35 -1.16 -0.47 8.85
C LEU A 35 -1.42 -0.86 7.41
N VAL A 36 -0.33 -1.06 6.66
CA VAL A 36 -0.32 -1.57 5.29
C VAL A 36 1.00 -2.31 5.07
N SER A 37 0.99 -3.25 4.14
CA SER A 37 2.15 -4.01 3.72
C SER A 37 3.29 -3.15 3.18
N PHE A 38 4.51 -3.65 3.28
CA PHE A 38 5.70 -2.95 2.81
C PHE A 38 5.77 -3.00 1.28
N GLY A 39 6.14 -1.88 0.65
CA GLY A 39 6.40 -1.87 -0.78
C GLY A 39 5.16 -1.98 -1.67
N SER A 40 3.95 -1.72 -1.14
CA SER A 40 2.69 -1.75 -1.90
C SER A 40 2.30 -3.15 -2.41
N ASN A 41 2.53 -4.20 -1.63
CA ASN A 41 2.19 -5.58 -2.03
C ASN A 41 0.70 -5.76 -2.32
N ALA A 42 -0.19 -5.34 -1.42
CA ALA A 42 -1.63 -5.41 -1.66
C ALA A 42 -2.13 -4.36 -2.66
N GLY A 43 -1.28 -3.39 -3.00
CA GLY A 43 -1.57 -2.31 -3.92
C GLY A 43 -2.72 -1.39 -3.48
N PRO A 44 -3.17 -0.51 -4.39
CA PRO A 44 -2.75 -0.38 -5.79
C PRO A 44 -1.56 0.60 -5.98
N PRO A 45 -0.66 0.33 -6.95
CA PRO A 45 -0.49 -0.94 -7.67
C PRO A 45 0.20 -2.01 -6.79
N MET A 46 0.00 -3.28 -7.12
CA MET A 46 0.68 -4.42 -6.48
C MET A 46 2.08 -4.55 -7.04
N LEU A 47 3.08 -4.14 -6.25
CA LEU A 47 4.47 -4.16 -6.69
C LEU A 47 5.22 -5.31 -6.04
N PRO A 48 6.01 -6.09 -6.80
CA PRO A 48 6.98 -6.99 -6.22
C PRO A 48 7.98 -6.16 -5.40
N ASN A 49 7.92 -6.26 -4.08
CA ASN A 49 8.80 -5.47 -3.21
C ASN A 49 10.24 -6.03 -3.16
N GLY A 50 10.50 -7.19 -3.77
CA GLY A 50 11.81 -7.87 -3.78
C GLY A 50 12.20 -8.49 -2.42
N PHE A 51 11.32 -8.39 -1.42
CA PHE A 51 11.46 -8.95 -0.09
C PHE A 51 10.57 -10.20 0.08
N TYR A 52 10.51 -10.71 1.30
CA TYR A 52 9.76 -11.89 1.73
C TYR A 52 8.23 -11.66 1.70
N ASN A 53 7.44 -12.73 1.51
CA ASN A 53 5.96 -12.80 1.63
C ASN A 53 5.13 -11.95 0.65
N ASN A 54 5.24 -12.29 -0.64
CA ASN A 54 4.51 -11.65 -1.74
C ASN A 54 3.42 -12.56 -2.34
N ASN A 55 2.88 -13.48 -1.56
CA ASN A 55 1.83 -14.38 -2.04
C ASN A 55 0.46 -13.72 -1.94
N TYR A 56 -0.43 -14.07 -2.87
CA TYR A 56 -1.80 -13.56 -2.93
C TYR A 56 -2.79 -14.71 -2.90
N THR A 57 -3.86 -14.56 -2.12
CA THR A 57 -5.08 -15.35 -2.27
C THR A 57 -6.11 -14.49 -2.98
N ILE A 58 -6.57 -14.94 -4.15
CA ILE A 58 -7.60 -14.26 -4.94
C ILE A 58 -8.90 -15.05 -4.81
N VAL A 59 -9.94 -14.41 -4.28
CA VAL A 59 -11.28 -14.99 -4.13
C VAL A 59 -12.24 -14.21 -5.00
N GLN A 60 -12.95 -14.91 -5.88
CA GLN A 60 -13.92 -14.30 -6.78
C GLN A 60 -15.34 -14.77 -6.44
N THR A 61 -16.27 -13.82 -6.50
CA THR A 61 -17.72 -14.00 -6.42
C THR A 61 -18.35 -13.31 -7.65
N PRO A 62 -19.67 -13.45 -7.88
CA PRO A 62 -20.32 -12.76 -9.00
C PRO A 62 -20.19 -11.23 -8.96
N ASP A 63 -20.11 -10.62 -7.78
CA ASP A 63 -20.14 -9.18 -7.58
C ASP A 63 -18.87 -8.61 -6.91
N HIS A 64 -17.94 -9.45 -6.46
CA HIS A 64 -16.67 -9.01 -5.86
C HIS A 64 -15.48 -9.88 -6.26
N VAL A 65 -14.31 -9.26 -6.31
CA VAL A 65 -13.01 -9.92 -6.27
C VAL A 65 -12.27 -9.43 -5.03
N VAL A 66 -11.79 -10.35 -4.20
CA VAL A 66 -10.96 -10.04 -3.04
C VAL A 66 -9.54 -10.50 -3.33
N ILE A 67 -8.58 -9.60 -3.20
CA ILE A 67 -7.16 -9.92 -3.23
C ILE A 67 -6.64 -9.77 -1.82
N MET A 68 -6.23 -10.88 -1.21
CA MET A 68 -5.63 -10.92 0.11
C MET A 68 -4.13 -11.14 -0.04
N ALA A 69 -3.34 -10.15 0.38
CA ALA A 69 -1.89 -10.28 0.42
C ALA A 69 -1.46 -11.01 1.70
N GLU A 70 -0.47 -11.90 1.58
CA GLU A 70 0.11 -12.62 2.72
C GLU A 70 0.58 -11.65 3.81
N MET A 71 1.42 -10.69 3.43
CA MET A 71 1.99 -9.73 4.35
C MET A 71 0.93 -8.74 4.84
N VAL A 72 0.80 -8.63 6.18
CA VAL A 72 -0.16 -7.78 6.92
C VAL A 72 -1.64 -8.20 6.77
N HIS A 73 -1.94 -9.28 6.02
CA HIS A 73 -3.30 -9.71 5.69
C HIS A 73 -4.17 -8.61 5.08
N ASP A 74 -3.55 -7.72 4.30
CA ASP A 74 -4.26 -6.67 3.60
C ASP A 74 -5.27 -7.30 2.63
N ALA A 75 -6.55 -7.05 2.87
CA ALA A 75 -7.64 -7.52 2.03
C ALA A 75 -8.18 -6.38 1.18
N ARG A 76 -7.85 -6.40 -0.12
CA ARG A 76 -8.37 -5.45 -1.09
C ARG A 76 -9.67 -5.99 -1.70
N ILE A 77 -10.77 -5.29 -1.44
CA ILE A 77 -12.09 -5.65 -1.94
C ILE A 77 -12.38 -4.83 -3.20
N ILE A 78 -12.52 -5.52 -4.33
CA ILE A 78 -12.84 -4.94 -5.64
C ILE A 78 -14.30 -5.29 -5.93
N LYS A 79 -15.15 -4.27 -6.09
CA LYS A 79 -16.56 -4.46 -6.47
C LYS A 79 -16.66 -4.59 -7.99
N ILE A 80 -17.54 -5.46 -8.47
CA ILE A 80 -17.73 -5.71 -9.91
C ILE A 80 -19.02 -5.05 -10.41
N GLY A 81 -18.92 -4.33 -11.53
CA GLY A 81 -20.04 -3.64 -12.16
C GLY A 81 -20.10 -2.15 -11.80
N ASP A 82 -21.33 -1.62 -11.73
CA ASP A 82 -21.58 -0.20 -11.46
C ASP A 82 -22.22 0.01 -10.09
N GLY A 83 -21.89 1.14 -9.46
CA GLY A 83 -22.53 1.56 -8.23
C GLY A 83 -21.95 2.85 -7.68
N PRO A 84 -22.44 3.31 -6.52
CA PRO A 84 -21.98 4.55 -5.92
C PRO A 84 -20.52 4.41 -5.48
N ARG A 85 -19.65 5.25 -6.06
CA ARG A 85 -18.29 5.45 -5.59
C ARG A 85 -18.28 6.07 -4.19
N LEU A 86 -17.22 5.82 -3.43
CA LEU A 86 -17.02 6.47 -2.14
C LEU A 86 -16.88 8.00 -2.34
N PRO A 87 -17.45 8.82 -1.44
CA PRO A 87 -17.23 10.27 -1.45
C PRO A 87 -15.72 10.60 -1.38
N GLU A 88 -15.28 11.66 -2.06
CA GLU A 88 -13.84 11.99 -2.22
C GLU A 88 -13.06 12.18 -0.90
N HIS A 89 -13.76 12.54 0.18
CA HIS A 89 -13.17 12.72 1.51
C HIS A 89 -13.00 11.40 2.28
N ILE A 90 -13.64 10.32 1.84
CA ILE A 90 -13.46 8.98 2.40
C ILE A 90 -12.36 8.29 1.61
N ARG A 91 -11.20 8.13 2.25
CA ARG A 91 -9.97 7.65 1.60
C ARG A 91 -9.39 6.44 2.34
N PRO A 92 -9.88 5.22 2.07
CA PRO A 92 -9.27 4.00 2.59
C PRO A 92 -7.81 3.89 2.16
N TRP A 93 -7.01 3.14 2.93
CA TRP A 93 -5.59 2.94 2.64
C TRP A 93 -5.33 2.40 1.22
N MET A 94 -6.13 1.43 0.76
CA MET A 94 -6.08 0.86 -0.59
C MET A 94 -7.07 1.52 -1.58
N GLY A 95 -7.77 2.58 -1.18
CA GLY A 95 -8.75 3.28 -2.02
C GLY A 95 -10.10 2.58 -2.23
N ASP A 96 -10.84 3.05 -3.23
CA ASP A 96 -12.14 2.54 -3.68
C ASP A 96 -11.97 1.84 -5.03
N SER A 97 -11.86 0.52 -5.02
CA SER A 97 -11.63 -0.30 -6.23
C SER A 97 -12.93 -0.80 -6.84
N TRP A 98 -13.12 -0.50 -8.12
CA TRP A 98 -14.22 -1.00 -8.94
C TRP A 98 -13.69 -1.65 -10.19
N GLY A 99 -14.26 -2.79 -10.57
CA GLY A 99 -13.84 -3.53 -11.74
C GLY A 99 -14.98 -3.90 -12.68
N HIS A 100 -14.61 -4.09 -13.94
CA HIS A 100 -15.48 -4.58 -14.99
C HIS A 100 -14.70 -5.54 -15.90
N TRP A 101 -15.43 -6.37 -16.63
CA TRP A 101 -14.84 -7.33 -17.56
C TRP A 101 -14.81 -6.75 -18.97
N GLU A 102 -13.62 -6.78 -19.59
CA GLU A 102 -13.40 -6.51 -21.01
C GLU A 102 -13.01 -7.82 -21.69
N GLY A 103 -14.00 -8.58 -22.16
CA GLY A 103 -13.77 -9.95 -22.63
C GLY A 103 -13.34 -10.85 -21.47
N ASP A 104 -12.11 -11.36 -21.52
CA ASP A 104 -11.50 -12.22 -20.51
C ASP A 104 -10.56 -11.45 -19.55
N VAL A 105 -10.46 -10.13 -19.69
CA VAL A 105 -9.61 -9.27 -18.85
C VAL A 105 -10.46 -8.58 -17.79
N LEU A 106 -10.10 -8.74 -16.52
CA LEU A 106 -10.64 -7.91 -15.44
C LEU A 106 -9.88 -6.59 -15.42
N VAL A 107 -10.60 -5.50 -15.66
CA VAL A 107 -10.07 -4.14 -15.53
C VAL A 107 -10.56 -3.56 -14.21
N VAL A 108 -9.65 -3.00 -13.43
CA VAL A 108 -9.95 -2.41 -12.11
C VAL A 108 -9.49 -0.98 -12.09
N GLU A 109 -10.39 -0.07 -11.76
CA GLU A 109 -10.11 1.33 -11.49
C GLU A 109 -10.19 1.59 -9.99
N THR A 110 -9.09 2.11 -9.43
CA THR A 110 -9.05 2.52 -8.03
C THR A 110 -8.82 4.01 -7.90
N THR A 111 -9.68 4.67 -7.12
CA THR A 111 -9.58 6.09 -6.73
C THR A 111 -9.57 6.22 -5.20
N ASN A 112 -9.58 7.45 -4.68
CA ASN A 112 -9.68 7.75 -3.25
C ASN A 112 -8.59 7.07 -2.40
N ILE A 113 -7.42 6.81 -2.99
CA ILE A 113 -6.31 6.17 -2.29
C ILE A 113 -5.80 7.13 -1.21
N HIS A 114 -5.48 6.59 -0.04
CA HIS A 114 -5.01 7.38 1.08
C HIS A 114 -3.70 8.09 0.71
N PRO A 115 -3.53 9.40 0.97
CA PRO A 115 -2.37 10.18 0.51
C PRO A 115 -1.04 9.80 1.19
N LEU A 116 -1.09 8.98 2.25
CA LEU A 116 0.11 8.38 2.84
C LEU A 116 0.50 7.04 2.20
N HIS A 117 -0.34 6.47 1.33
CA HIS A 117 -0.03 5.27 0.57
C HIS A 117 1.13 5.52 -0.42
N GLN A 118 1.82 4.46 -0.82
CA GLN A 118 2.96 4.55 -1.72
C GLN A 118 2.53 5.13 -3.08
N TYR A 119 3.36 6.02 -3.64
CA TYR A 119 3.14 6.75 -4.89
C TYR A 119 1.88 7.64 -4.93
N SER A 120 1.13 7.75 -3.84
CA SER A 120 -0.16 8.41 -3.84
C SER A 120 -0.08 9.93 -3.68
N SER A 121 -0.89 10.60 -4.49
CA SER A 121 -1.42 11.93 -4.20
C SER A 121 -2.94 11.85 -4.00
N ALA A 122 -3.54 13.00 -3.67
CA ALA A 122 -4.99 13.11 -3.60
C ALA A 122 -5.70 12.80 -4.94
N GLU A 123 -5.03 13.02 -6.07
CA GLU A 123 -5.57 12.86 -7.43
C GLU A 123 -5.16 11.52 -8.07
N MET A 124 -4.45 10.65 -7.33
CA MET A 124 -3.99 9.39 -7.89
C MET A 124 -5.15 8.46 -8.23
N LYS A 125 -5.13 8.01 -9.48
CA LYS A 125 -5.96 6.96 -10.04
C LYS A 125 -5.05 5.82 -10.52
N VAL A 126 -5.44 4.59 -10.22
CA VAL A 126 -4.72 3.41 -10.71
C VAL A 126 -5.69 2.58 -11.54
N ILE A 127 -5.28 2.28 -12.77
CA ILE A 127 -5.95 1.32 -13.64
C ILE A 127 -5.12 0.04 -13.63
N GLU A 128 -5.73 -1.06 -13.23
CA GLU A 128 -5.13 -2.38 -13.20
C GLU A 128 -5.83 -3.29 -14.21
N ARG A 129 -5.09 -4.21 -14.84
CA ARG A 129 -5.63 -5.23 -15.74
C ARG A 129 -5.11 -6.59 -15.31
N PHE A 130 -6.01 -7.56 -15.20
CA PHE A 130 -5.69 -8.94 -14.88
C PHE A 130 -6.13 -9.81 -16.03
N SER A 131 -5.17 -10.42 -16.71
CA SER A 131 -5.43 -11.35 -17.82
C SER A 131 -4.77 -12.70 -17.55
N ARG A 132 -5.46 -13.79 -17.89
CA ARG A 132 -4.88 -15.14 -17.75
C ARG A 132 -3.88 -15.36 -18.88
N MET A 133 -2.59 -15.49 -18.56
CA MET A 133 -1.53 -15.71 -19.56
C MET A 133 -1.23 -17.19 -19.79
N ALA A 134 -1.49 -18.04 -18.79
CA ALA A 134 -1.32 -19.49 -18.84
C ALA A 134 -2.29 -20.16 -17.85
N GLU A 135 -2.29 -21.49 -17.79
CA GLU A 135 -3.16 -22.23 -16.86
C GLU A 135 -2.88 -21.90 -15.38
N ASP A 136 -1.61 -21.63 -15.08
CA ASP A 136 -1.04 -21.38 -13.76
C ASP A 136 -0.48 -19.96 -13.62
N ALA A 137 -0.80 -19.04 -14.54
CA ALA A 137 -0.26 -17.68 -14.48
C ALA A 137 -1.24 -16.60 -14.93
N VAL A 138 -1.22 -15.48 -14.22
CA VAL A 138 -1.96 -14.24 -14.49
C VAL A 138 -0.96 -13.14 -14.81
N LEU A 139 -1.18 -12.40 -15.90
CA LEU A 139 -0.51 -11.14 -16.16
C LEU A 139 -1.26 -10.04 -15.41
N TYR A 140 -0.57 -9.44 -14.45
CA TYR A 140 -1.01 -8.22 -13.80
C TYR A 140 -0.35 -7.02 -14.48
N GLU A 141 -1.15 -6.08 -14.96
CA GLU A 141 -0.68 -4.83 -15.53
C GLU A 141 -1.27 -3.69 -14.73
N PHE A 142 -0.54 -2.58 -14.61
CA PHE A 142 -1.11 -1.38 -14.02
C PHE A 142 -0.62 -0.13 -14.73
N THR A 143 -1.43 0.92 -14.64
CA THR A 143 -1.11 2.28 -15.03
C THR A 143 -1.49 3.20 -13.88
N ILE A 144 -0.53 4.02 -13.43
CA ILE A 144 -0.77 5.12 -12.49
C ILE A 144 -1.00 6.38 -13.31
N ASP A 145 -2.16 7.01 -13.09
CA ASP A 145 -2.51 8.33 -13.58
C ASP A 145 -2.61 9.29 -12.38
N ASP A 146 -1.64 10.18 -12.25
CA ASP A 146 -1.59 11.19 -11.19
C ASP A 146 -0.94 12.46 -11.74
N PRO A 147 -1.73 13.34 -12.38
CA PRO A 147 -1.20 14.56 -13.02
C PRO A 147 -0.64 15.54 -12.00
N SER A 148 -1.04 15.44 -10.73
CA SER A 148 -0.48 16.25 -9.65
C SER A 148 0.95 15.81 -9.27
N THR A 149 1.39 14.61 -9.67
CA THR A 149 2.70 14.03 -9.32
C THR A 149 3.60 13.77 -10.52
N TYR A 150 3.06 13.16 -11.57
CA TYR A 150 3.79 12.73 -12.75
C TYR A 150 3.41 13.59 -13.96
N THR A 151 4.34 13.71 -14.91
CA THR A 151 4.14 14.50 -16.14
C THR A 151 3.37 13.71 -17.21
N GLU A 152 3.33 12.40 -17.06
CA GLU A 152 2.62 11.45 -17.91
C GLU A 152 2.22 10.23 -17.07
N PRO A 153 1.13 9.52 -17.44
CA PRO A 153 0.83 8.23 -16.85
C PRO A 153 1.95 7.22 -17.12
N TRP A 154 2.19 6.34 -16.16
CA TRP A 154 3.21 5.30 -16.30
C TRP A 154 2.72 3.99 -15.71
N GLY A 155 3.28 2.88 -16.17
CA GLY A 155 2.82 1.56 -15.78
C GLY A 155 3.90 0.50 -15.84
N ALA A 156 3.56 -0.70 -15.38
CA ALA A 156 4.39 -1.88 -15.53
C ALA A 156 3.53 -3.14 -15.64
N GLN A 157 4.19 -4.24 -15.97
CA GLN A 157 3.59 -5.57 -16.06
C GLN A 157 4.34 -6.51 -15.13
N VAL A 158 3.58 -7.33 -14.40
CA VAL A 158 4.09 -8.29 -13.41
C VAL A 158 3.42 -9.63 -13.67
N PRO A 159 4.17 -10.65 -14.12
CA PRO A 159 3.65 -12.01 -14.17
C PRO A 159 3.47 -12.55 -12.74
N MET A 160 2.29 -13.07 -12.44
CA MET A 160 1.97 -13.77 -11.20
C MET A 160 1.79 -15.25 -11.50
N VAL A 161 2.58 -16.10 -10.85
CA VAL A 161 2.54 -17.56 -11.02
C VAL A 161 1.85 -18.18 -9.82
N ALA A 162 1.03 -19.20 -10.06
CA ALA A 162 0.32 -19.93 -9.03
C ALA A 162 1.30 -20.60 -8.06
N LEU A 163 1.03 -20.43 -6.77
CA LEU A 163 1.67 -21.19 -5.70
C LEU A 163 0.78 -22.39 -5.35
N ASN A 164 1.31 -23.60 -5.51
CA ASN A 164 0.61 -24.85 -5.15
C ASN A 164 0.86 -25.24 -3.69
N ASP A 165 0.74 -24.27 -2.77
CA ASP A 165 0.89 -24.48 -1.34
C ASP A 165 -0.07 -23.54 -0.58
N ARG A 166 -0.15 -23.72 0.74
CA ARG A 166 -0.96 -22.88 1.62
C ARG A 166 -0.22 -21.60 1.94
N LEU A 167 -0.92 -20.47 1.87
CA LEU A 167 -0.50 -19.29 2.60
C LEU A 167 -0.68 -19.55 4.11
N TYR A 168 0.35 -19.24 4.86
CA TYR A 168 0.31 -19.22 6.32
C TYR A 168 0.01 -17.81 6.83
N GLU A 169 -0.41 -17.74 8.09
CA GLU A 169 -0.70 -16.47 8.75
C GLU A 169 0.55 -15.58 8.85
N TYR A 170 0.39 -14.30 8.52
CA TYR A 170 1.35 -13.25 8.84
C TYR A 170 0.91 -12.44 10.06
N ALA A 171 1.26 -12.91 11.25
CA ALA A 171 0.87 -12.26 12.50
C ALA A 171 1.73 -11.00 12.78
N CYS A 172 1.51 -9.91 12.02
CA CYS A 172 2.33 -8.68 12.10
C CYS A 172 2.41 -8.09 13.51
N HIS A 173 1.39 -8.28 14.33
CA HIS A 173 1.36 -7.80 15.72
C HIS A 173 1.93 -8.81 16.73
N GLU A 174 1.99 -10.10 16.40
CA GLU A 174 2.51 -11.11 17.31
C GLU A 174 4.05 -11.04 17.34
N GLY A 175 4.60 -10.69 18.50
CA GLY A 175 6.04 -10.51 18.67
C GLY A 175 6.60 -9.19 18.10
N ASN A 176 5.74 -8.28 17.61
CA ASN A 176 6.18 -6.95 17.19
C ASN A 176 6.36 -6.01 18.38
N TYR A 177 7.53 -6.12 19.02
CA TYR A 177 7.97 -5.25 20.11
C TYR A 177 8.78 -4.04 19.63
N ALA A 178 8.92 -3.86 18.31
CA ALA A 178 9.81 -2.85 17.77
C ALA A 178 9.43 -1.45 18.26
N LEU A 179 8.14 -1.10 18.16
CA LEU A 179 7.66 0.22 18.57
C LEU A 179 7.86 0.47 20.08
N SER A 180 7.45 -0.47 20.93
CA SER A 180 7.61 -0.33 22.38
C SER A 180 9.09 -0.27 22.79
N ASN A 181 9.95 -1.08 22.17
CA ASN A 181 11.38 -1.12 22.48
C ASN A 181 12.09 0.16 22.03
N ILE A 182 11.78 0.67 20.84
CA ILE A 182 12.34 1.92 20.32
C ILE A 182 11.96 3.09 21.23
N LEU A 183 10.68 3.22 21.56
CA LEU A 183 10.20 4.31 22.43
C LEU A 183 10.78 4.20 23.85
N SER A 184 10.88 2.99 24.40
CA SER A 184 11.48 2.75 25.71
C SER A 184 12.98 3.08 25.73
N GLY A 185 13.70 2.74 24.65
CA GLY A 185 15.10 3.10 24.46
C GLY A 185 15.31 4.61 24.41
N ALA A 186 14.46 5.34 23.69
CA ALA A 186 14.49 6.80 23.65
C ALA A 186 14.26 7.41 25.04
N ARG A 187 13.24 6.95 25.79
CA ARG A 187 13.00 7.41 27.18
C ARG A 187 14.18 7.11 28.11
N TYR A 188 14.91 6.02 27.86
CA TYR A 188 16.12 5.70 28.62
C TYR A 188 17.26 6.66 28.33
N GLN A 189 17.50 7.01 27.06
CA GLN A 189 18.52 7.98 26.66
C GLN A 189 18.28 9.35 27.30
N GLU A 190 17.04 9.85 27.28
CA GLU A 190 16.69 11.12 27.93
C GLU A 190 16.98 11.13 29.44
N ARG A 191 16.74 10.01 30.13
CA ARG A 191 17.06 9.89 31.56
C ARG A 191 18.56 9.97 31.80
N LEU A 192 19.37 9.34 30.96
CA LEU A 192 20.83 9.42 31.06
C LEU A 192 21.33 10.84 30.81
N GLU A 193 20.77 11.54 29.83
CA GLU A 193 21.13 12.94 29.53
C GLU A 193 20.78 13.87 30.70
N ALA A 194 19.59 13.72 31.29
CA ALA A 194 19.18 14.50 32.46
C ALA A 194 20.03 14.23 33.71
N GLN A 195 20.54 13.00 33.86
CA GLN A 195 21.45 12.64 34.96
C GLN A 195 22.87 13.20 34.75
N ASN A 196 23.36 13.21 33.51
CA ASN A 196 24.70 13.71 33.18
C ASN A 196 24.79 15.25 33.17
N GLN A 197 23.66 15.96 33.19
CA GLN A 197 23.59 17.43 33.24
C GLN A 197 23.51 17.99 34.67
N ASN A 198 23.38 17.13 35.69
CA ASN A 198 23.43 17.48 37.12
C ASN A 198 24.77 17.09 37.74
#